data_AF-T0RZE1-F1
#
_entry.id   AF-T0RZE1-F1
#
_cell.length_a   1.000
_cell.length_b   1.000
_cell.length_c   1.000
_cell.angle_alpha   90.00
_cell.angle_beta   90.00
_cell.angle_gamma   90.00
#
_symmetry.space_group_name_H-M   'P 1'
#
loop_
_entity.id
_entity.type
_entity.pdbx_description
1 polymer ?
#
loop_
_entity_poly.entity_id
_entity_poly.type
_entity_poly.pdbx_seq_one_letter_code
_entity_poly.pdbx_strand_id
1 'polypeptide(L)'
;MESRDKDGDAAPPSSNGSDAKVPASTRHVRRQQEELAYLRDKITELHSVLEVLMLDKEVEEAVHPPGRWKQLAQNERKRQHDALVENERLKAAVQEQVHFAESLASLLRKKPRLCLFPTDPRDQWRELHLVREPSARRDAFHAIVDREYQLLNSAFIEAGLIESETQVPSHEPRLHGHTLEIQSKYAVALPLNGATDVSTHLALVSATLWDVLRGAVKIPTRSKTRVLLDQVDDSVSYSMNTKPYRLGSTQRRMIYKLYKEANRSVVVGRSIERDELYPITTDCDVSKEVMWCTIEPIHNAILLKYFHKTQPFRASNGDMSPRLISEYLVDIHSTFSDATEVVTNEVKERVAQRSRGTLRLYNSLRLESMTSRQPPALVPAMPVSWTTHSISHLLTPEEQDILTTLVEARPRSAYQRYMDRQQAQADALRVQIRHLEDFLRTLQAVQHIGHRPVSCEYWQLARDERRRMLSAIFENRRLRAAVQEQADFADSVSELLHKQPAIPFTL
;
A
#
# COMPACT_ATOMS: atom_id res chain seq x y z
N MET A 1 -4.16 22.37 -111.16
CA MET A 1 -4.66 23.61 -110.53
C MET A 1 -4.05 23.65 -109.14
N GLU A 2 -2.93 24.35 -108.94
CA GLU A 2 -2.89 25.82 -108.73
C GLU A 2 -3.87 26.23 -107.62
N SER A 3 -3.50 26.93 -106.55
CA SER A 3 -2.31 27.75 -106.29
C SER A 3 -2.31 28.21 -104.82
N ARG A 4 -1.11 28.44 -104.25
CA ARG A 4 -0.64 29.68 -103.56
C ARG A 4 -1.54 30.38 -102.52
N ASP A 5 -1.04 30.97 -101.44
CA ASP A 5 0.27 31.06 -100.79
C ASP A 5 0.07 31.93 -99.52
N LYS A 6 1.03 31.86 -98.60
CA LYS A 6 1.49 32.90 -97.65
C LYS A 6 0.84 33.16 -96.28
N ASP A 7 1.68 32.84 -95.29
CA ASP A 7 2.28 33.69 -94.25
C ASP A 7 1.41 34.32 -93.15
N GLY A 8 1.69 33.90 -91.92
CA GLY A 8 1.22 34.49 -90.67
C GLY A 8 2.00 33.94 -89.47
N ASP A 9 3.11 34.61 -89.18
CA ASP A 9 4.04 34.48 -88.05
C ASP A 9 3.36 34.24 -86.67
N ALA A 10 3.77 33.20 -85.94
CA ALA A 10 3.52 33.07 -84.50
C ALA A 10 4.50 32.09 -83.84
N ALA A 11 5.45 32.67 -83.10
CA ALA A 11 6.40 32.00 -82.22
C ALA A 11 5.73 31.05 -81.20
N PRO A 12 6.42 29.99 -80.74
CA PRO A 12 5.91 29.13 -79.67
C PRO A 12 5.81 29.91 -78.35
N PRO A 13 4.76 29.73 -77.54
CA PRO A 13 4.73 30.29 -76.21
C PRO A 13 5.88 29.66 -75.40
N SER A 14 6.77 30.55 -74.97
CA SER A 14 7.87 30.32 -74.04
C SER A 14 7.53 29.25 -72.99
N SER A 15 8.29 28.17 -72.99
CA SER A 15 8.41 27.25 -71.87
C SER A 15 9.07 28.00 -70.70
N ASN A 16 8.29 28.79 -69.97
CA ASN A 16 8.72 29.32 -68.67
C ASN A 16 8.55 28.21 -67.64
N GLY A 17 9.60 27.40 -67.52
CA GLY A 17 9.83 26.56 -66.37
C GLY A 17 10.03 27.43 -65.13
N SER A 18 8.95 27.64 -64.38
CA SER A 18 9.05 27.97 -62.97
C SER A 18 9.13 26.66 -62.19
N ASP A 19 10.31 26.05 -62.20
CA ASP A 19 10.69 24.99 -61.27
C ASP A 19 10.83 25.65 -59.88
N ALA A 20 9.68 25.93 -59.26
CA ALA A 20 9.59 26.40 -57.89
C ALA A 20 10.09 25.25 -57.01
N LYS A 21 11.38 25.30 -56.66
CA LYS A 21 12.05 24.34 -55.77
C LYS A 21 11.19 24.11 -54.54
N VAL A 22 10.49 22.97 -54.53
CA VAL A 22 9.67 22.53 -53.40
C VAL A 22 10.53 22.59 -52.14
N PRO A 23 10.05 23.19 -51.03
CA PRO A 23 10.80 23.32 -49.80
C PRO A 23 11.34 21.96 -49.34
N ALA A 24 12.60 21.92 -48.88
CA ALA A 24 13.26 20.68 -48.45
C ALA A 24 12.44 19.91 -47.39
N SER A 25 11.72 20.63 -46.53
CA SER A 25 10.82 20.06 -45.52
C SER A 25 9.62 19.31 -46.13
N THR A 26 9.03 19.83 -47.19
CA THR A 26 7.90 19.22 -47.92
C THR A 26 8.35 17.98 -48.71
N ARG A 27 9.56 18.02 -49.30
CA ARG A 27 10.16 16.85 -49.97
C ARG A 27 10.47 15.74 -48.96
N HIS A 28 10.96 16.08 -47.77
CA HIS A 28 11.24 15.11 -46.72
C HIS A 28 9.97 14.46 -46.15
N VAL A 29 8.91 15.25 -45.92
CA VAL A 29 7.60 14.74 -45.49
C VAL A 29 7.01 13.80 -46.54
N ARG A 30 7.07 14.17 -47.82
CA ARG A 30 6.57 13.32 -48.92
C ARG A 30 7.31 11.98 -48.98
N ARG A 31 8.64 11.98 -48.85
CA ARG A 31 9.44 10.75 -48.83
C ARG A 31 9.07 9.82 -47.68
N GLN A 32 8.80 10.38 -46.50
CA GLN A 32 8.35 9.60 -45.33
C GLN A 32 6.94 9.02 -45.50
N GLN A 33 6.04 9.77 -46.15
CA GLN A 33 4.70 9.26 -46.47
C GLN A 33 4.75 8.13 -47.50
N GLU A 34 5.60 8.26 -48.54
CA GLU A 34 5.86 7.20 -49.52
C GLU A 34 6.46 5.95 -48.86
N GLU A 35 7.37 6.13 -47.91
CA GLU A 35 7.95 5.02 -47.13
C GLU A 35 6.91 4.32 -46.24
N LEU A 36 6.06 5.07 -45.54
CA LEU A 36 4.99 4.47 -44.73
C LEU A 36 3.95 3.74 -45.59
N ALA A 37 3.64 4.24 -46.78
CA ALA A 37 2.77 3.55 -47.73
C ALA A 37 3.40 2.21 -48.16
N TYR A 38 4.67 2.23 -48.56
CA TYR A 38 5.41 1.02 -48.92
C TYR A 38 5.45 -0.02 -47.79
N LEU A 39 5.71 0.40 -46.54
CA LEU A 39 5.76 -0.51 -45.39
C LEU A 39 4.39 -1.14 -45.09
N ARG A 40 3.29 -0.40 -45.27
CA ARG A 40 1.93 -0.93 -45.09
C ARG A 40 1.60 -1.93 -46.18
N ASP A 41 1.90 -1.60 -47.43
CA ASP A 41 1.68 -2.51 -48.57
C ASP A 41 2.48 -3.80 -48.38
N LYS A 42 3.72 -3.70 -47.88
CA LYS A 42 4.55 -4.88 -47.60
C LYS A 42 3.96 -5.77 -46.49
N ILE A 43 3.39 -5.17 -45.44
CA ILE A 43 2.69 -5.94 -44.40
C ILE A 43 1.48 -6.66 -44.98
N THR A 44 0.68 -5.98 -45.82
CA THR A 44 -0.48 -6.63 -46.45
C THR A 44 -0.07 -7.77 -47.38
N GLU A 45 1.01 -7.60 -48.14
CA GLU A 45 1.57 -8.65 -48.99
C GLU A 45 2.02 -9.86 -48.15
N LEU A 46 2.81 -9.64 -47.09
CA LEU A 46 3.30 -10.72 -46.23
C LEU A 46 2.17 -11.45 -45.50
N HIS A 47 1.14 -10.73 -45.07
CA HIS A 47 -0.07 -11.34 -44.50
C HIS A 47 -0.80 -12.21 -45.53
N SER A 48 -0.96 -11.74 -46.77
CA SER A 48 -1.62 -12.51 -47.82
C SER A 48 -0.87 -13.81 -48.15
N VAL A 49 0.47 -13.76 -48.17
CA VAL A 49 1.32 -14.94 -48.38
C VAL A 49 1.20 -15.91 -47.21
N LEU A 50 1.10 -15.40 -45.97
CA LEU A 50 0.89 -16.23 -44.78
C LEU A 50 -0.46 -16.94 -44.81
N GLU A 51 -1.54 -16.25 -45.18
CA GLU A 51 -2.87 -16.85 -45.29
C GLU A 51 -2.88 -17.99 -46.31
N VAL A 52 -2.28 -17.78 -47.48
CA VAL A 52 -2.17 -18.83 -48.52
C VAL A 52 -1.39 -20.04 -48.00
N LEU A 53 -0.22 -19.83 -47.37
CA LEU A 53 0.61 -20.93 -46.86
C LEU A 53 -0.05 -21.68 -45.69
N MET A 54 -0.81 -20.98 -44.86
CA MET A 54 -1.59 -21.62 -43.79
C MET A 54 -2.72 -22.47 -44.36
N LEU A 55 -3.43 -21.95 -45.35
CA LEU A 55 -4.55 -22.64 -45.98
C LEU A 55 -4.07 -23.86 -46.79
N ASP A 56 -2.95 -23.76 -47.51
CA ASP A 56 -2.31 -24.89 -48.19
C ASP A 56 -1.93 -26.00 -47.20
N LYS A 57 -1.39 -25.63 -46.04
CA LYS A 57 -1.05 -26.58 -44.98
C LYS A 57 -2.28 -27.25 -44.37
N GLU A 58 -3.35 -26.50 -44.13
CA GLU A 58 -4.61 -27.05 -43.62
C GLU A 58 -5.26 -28.03 -44.61
N VAL A 59 -5.22 -27.69 -45.91
CA VAL A 59 -5.68 -28.58 -46.98
C VAL A 59 -4.81 -29.84 -47.08
N GLU A 60 -3.48 -29.71 -46.99
CA GLU A 60 -2.56 -30.85 -46.98
C GLU A 60 -2.80 -31.77 -45.77
N GLU A 61 -3.04 -31.22 -44.57
CA GLU A 61 -3.35 -31.98 -43.36
C GLU A 61 -4.74 -32.64 -43.40
N ALA A 62 -5.70 -32.04 -44.12
CA ALA A 62 -7.02 -32.63 -44.34
C ALA A 62 -7.00 -33.78 -45.37
N VAL A 63 -6.19 -33.64 -46.43
CA VAL A 63 -6.04 -34.65 -47.49
C VAL A 63 -5.12 -35.79 -47.04
N HIS A 64 -4.09 -35.50 -46.25
CA HIS A 64 -3.11 -36.45 -45.72
C HIS A 64 -2.97 -36.30 -44.19
N PRO A 65 -3.85 -36.95 -43.40
CA PRO A 65 -3.81 -36.84 -41.95
C PRO A 65 -2.43 -37.23 -41.41
N PRO A 66 -1.81 -36.40 -40.55
CA PRO A 66 -0.49 -36.68 -40.02
C PRO A 66 -0.51 -37.99 -39.21
N GLY A 67 0.40 -38.91 -39.53
CA GLY A 67 0.54 -40.16 -38.77
C GLY A 67 0.80 -39.89 -37.27
N ARG A 68 0.40 -40.83 -36.39
CA ARG A 68 0.51 -40.69 -34.92
C ARG A 68 1.85 -40.16 -34.41
N TRP A 69 2.96 -40.53 -35.06
CA TRP A 69 4.30 -40.05 -34.72
C TRP A 69 4.57 -38.59 -35.12
N LYS A 70 4.02 -38.12 -36.24
CA LYS A 70 4.10 -36.71 -36.66
C LYS A 70 3.34 -35.82 -35.68
N GLN A 71 2.15 -36.25 -35.25
CA GLN A 71 1.37 -35.55 -34.22
C GLN A 71 2.11 -35.50 -32.87
N LEU A 72 2.70 -36.62 -32.44
CA LEU A 72 3.47 -36.67 -31.20
C LEU A 72 4.71 -35.76 -31.25
N ALA A 73 5.45 -35.76 -32.37
CA ALA A 73 6.60 -34.89 -32.57
C ALA A 73 6.24 -33.40 -32.64
N GLN A 74 5.11 -33.04 -33.27
CA GLN A 74 4.59 -31.67 -33.28
C GLN A 74 4.20 -31.19 -31.88
N ASN A 75 3.49 -32.03 -31.11
CA ASN A 75 3.12 -31.72 -29.73
C ASN A 75 4.35 -31.55 -28.83
N GLU A 76 5.36 -32.40 -28.99
CA GLU A 76 6.59 -32.31 -28.20
C GLU A 76 7.42 -31.06 -28.56
N ARG A 77 7.50 -30.71 -29.85
CA ARG A 77 8.14 -29.46 -30.29
C ARG A 77 7.42 -28.22 -29.74
N LYS A 78 6.08 -28.24 -29.70
CA LYS A 78 5.29 -27.16 -29.08
C LYS A 78 5.61 -27.03 -27.60
N ARG A 79 5.59 -28.14 -26.84
CA ARG A 79 5.96 -28.17 -25.42
C ARG A 79 7.37 -27.66 -25.16
N GLN A 80 8.32 -28.02 -26.03
CA GLN A 80 9.69 -27.52 -25.94
C GLN A 80 9.76 -26.01 -26.17
N HIS A 81 9.06 -25.49 -27.19
CA HIS A 81 9.01 -24.06 -27.46
C HIS A 81 8.41 -23.30 -26.26
N ASP A 82 7.28 -23.77 -25.75
CA ASP A 82 6.62 -23.19 -24.57
C ASP A 82 7.57 -23.20 -23.35
N ALA A 83 8.33 -24.29 -23.15
CA ALA A 83 9.31 -24.39 -22.08
C ALA A 83 10.53 -23.47 -22.25
N LEU A 84 10.96 -23.22 -23.49
CA LEU A 84 12.06 -22.29 -23.78
C LEU A 84 11.63 -20.84 -23.56
N VAL A 85 10.45 -20.45 -24.03
CA VAL A 85 9.87 -19.11 -23.80
C VAL A 85 9.72 -18.85 -22.32
N GLU A 86 9.21 -19.82 -21.55
CA GLU A 86 9.09 -19.68 -20.10
C GLU A 86 10.47 -19.60 -19.42
N ASN A 87 11.48 -20.34 -19.90
CA ASN A 87 12.84 -20.25 -19.38
C ASN A 87 13.46 -18.86 -19.60
N GLU A 88 13.25 -18.26 -20.77
CA GLU A 88 13.68 -16.88 -21.04
C GLU A 88 12.96 -15.88 -20.14
N ARG A 89 11.64 -16.03 -19.97
CA ARG A 89 10.85 -15.18 -19.06
C ARG A 89 11.37 -15.26 -17.62
N LEU A 90 11.64 -16.47 -17.14
CA LEU A 90 12.18 -16.69 -15.79
C LEU A 90 13.60 -16.13 -15.64
N LYS A 91 14.47 -16.28 -16.64
CA LYS A 91 15.82 -15.69 -16.63
C LYS A 91 15.77 -14.17 -16.58
N ALA A 92 14.87 -13.54 -17.34
CA ALA A 92 14.68 -12.09 -17.32
C ALA A 92 14.22 -11.61 -15.93
N ALA A 93 13.23 -12.29 -15.33
CA ALA A 93 12.76 -11.98 -13.98
C ALA A 93 13.88 -12.14 -12.92
N VAL A 94 14.71 -13.19 -13.02
CA VAL A 94 15.86 -13.37 -12.13
C VAL A 94 16.89 -12.26 -12.32
N GLN A 95 17.21 -11.87 -13.56
CA GLN A 95 18.12 -10.75 -13.81
C GLN A 95 17.59 -9.43 -13.25
N GLU A 96 16.29 -9.17 -13.36
CA GLU A 96 15.65 -7.99 -12.76
C GLU A 96 15.76 -8.00 -11.24
N GLN A 97 15.50 -9.15 -10.60
CA GLN A 97 15.64 -9.29 -9.15
C GLN A 97 17.10 -9.18 -8.69
N VAL A 98 18.07 -9.74 -9.43
CA VAL A 98 19.50 -9.56 -9.16
C VAL A 98 19.89 -8.09 -9.24
N HIS A 99 19.45 -7.38 -10.30
CA HIS A 99 19.71 -5.96 -10.45
C HIS A 99 19.07 -5.13 -9.32
N PHE A 100 17.85 -5.49 -8.89
CA PHE A 100 17.18 -4.87 -7.74
C PHE A 100 17.96 -5.12 -6.44
N ALA A 101 18.40 -6.36 -6.20
CA ALA A 101 19.19 -6.74 -5.03
C ALA A 101 20.56 -6.06 -5.01
N GLU A 102 21.24 -5.95 -6.15
CA GLU A 102 22.50 -5.22 -6.30
C GLU A 102 22.31 -3.71 -6.07
N SER A 103 21.21 -3.14 -6.58
CA SER A 103 20.84 -1.74 -6.35
C SER A 103 20.56 -1.48 -4.86
N LEU A 104 19.81 -2.38 -4.21
CA LEU A 104 19.52 -2.32 -2.78
C LEU A 104 20.80 -2.50 -1.96
N ALA A 105 21.66 -3.46 -2.31
CA ALA A 105 22.96 -3.68 -1.67
C ALA A 105 23.91 -2.49 -1.87
N SER A 106 23.85 -1.81 -3.01
CA SER A 106 24.58 -0.57 -3.27
C SER A 106 24.06 0.59 -2.41
N LEU A 107 22.74 0.73 -2.28
CA LEU A 107 22.09 1.68 -1.37
C LEU A 107 22.41 1.41 0.10
N LEU A 108 22.46 0.13 0.52
CA LEU A 108 22.79 -0.26 1.88
C LEU A 108 24.31 -0.17 2.18
N ARG A 109 25.18 -0.50 1.21
CA ARG A 109 26.64 -0.28 1.31
C ARG A 109 26.99 1.19 1.37
N LYS A 110 26.30 2.02 0.58
CA LYS A 110 26.26 3.47 0.78
C LYS A 110 25.35 3.78 1.95
N LYS A 111 25.68 3.29 3.15
CA LYS A 111 24.98 3.59 4.41
C LYS A 111 24.39 5.00 4.30
N PRO A 112 23.06 5.16 4.15
CA PRO A 112 22.47 6.45 4.34
C PRO A 112 22.95 6.85 5.72
N ARG A 113 23.68 7.96 5.85
CA ARG A 113 24.13 8.47 7.15
C ARG A 113 22.93 9.02 7.93
N LEU A 114 21.83 8.28 7.97
CA LEU A 114 20.61 8.61 8.70
C LEU A 114 20.75 8.32 10.20
N CYS A 115 21.88 7.76 10.65
CA CYS A 115 22.10 7.40 12.07
C CYS A 115 23.48 7.83 12.61
N LEU A 116 24.15 8.83 12.03
CA LEU A 116 25.47 9.30 12.53
C LEU A 116 25.42 10.64 13.26
N PHE A 117 24.26 11.28 13.33
CA PHE A 117 24.07 12.42 14.23
C PHE A 117 23.41 11.88 15.49
N PRO A 118 23.84 12.29 16.69
CA PRO A 118 23.01 12.14 17.87
C PRO A 118 21.65 12.71 17.50
N THR A 119 20.63 11.85 17.40
CA THR A 119 19.24 12.31 17.25
C THR A 119 19.06 13.33 18.37
N ASP A 120 18.76 14.58 18.02
CA ASP A 120 18.42 15.62 18.99
C ASP A 120 17.55 14.95 20.07
N PRO A 121 17.82 15.10 21.37
CA PRO A 121 16.94 14.58 22.41
C PRO A 121 15.46 14.84 22.14
N ARG A 122 15.13 15.92 21.41
CA ARG A 122 13.79 16.28 20.95
C ARG A 122 13.20 15.44 19.81
N ASP A 123 13.99 14.64 19.09
CA ASP A 123 13.56 13.78 17.98
C ASP A 123 13.51 12.28 18.35
N GLN A 124 14.03 11.89 19.53
CA GLN A 124 14.07 10.49 19.98
C GLN A 124 12.68 9.86 20.15
N TRP A 125 11.63 10.68 20.32
CA TRP A 125 10.24 10.22 20.40
C TRP A 125 9.79 9.44 19.16
N ARG A 126 10.42 9.66 18.00
CA ARG A 126 10.12 8.93 16.76
C ARG A 126 10.39 7.43 16.89
N GLU A 127 11.43 7.09 17.66
CA GLU A 127 11.82 5.73 18.04
C GLU A 127 11.06 5.21 19.27
N LEU A 128 10.02 5.94 19.73
CA LEU A 128 9.26 5.63 20.94
C LEU A 128 10.13 5.59 22.20
N HIS A 129 11.17 6.43 22.23
CA HIS A 129 12.08 6.62 23.35
C HIS A 129 11.74 7.90 24.09
N LEU A 130 11.48 7.81 25.39
CA LEU A 130 11.27 8.96 26.26
C LEU A 130 12.56 9.35 26.98
N VAL A 131 13.07 10.53 26.64
CA VAL A 131 14.25 11.13 27.28
C VAL A 131 13.95 11.60 28.70
N ARG A 132 15.00 11.82 29.49
CA ARG A 132 14.91 12.34 30.87
C ARG A 132 14.61 13.84 30.93
N GLU A 133 15.00 14.59 29.91
CA GLU A 133 14.86 16.06 29.90
C GLU A 133 13.37 16.47 29.94
N PRO A 134 12.90 17.21 30.96
CA PRO A 134 11.46 17.39 31.20
C PRO A 134 10.67 18.01 30.06
N SER A 135 11.21 19.03 29.38
CA SER A 135 10.51 19.70 28.28
C SER A 135 10.42 18.80 27.06
N ALA A 136 11.54 18.21 26.64
CA ALA A 136 11.59 17.29 25.50
C ALA A 136 10.75 16.03 25.75
N ARG A 137 10.71 15.56 27.00
CA ARG A 137 9.85 14.45 27.41
C ARG A 137 8.36 14.80 27.32
N ARG A 138 7.96 15.98 27.77
CA ARG A 138 6.58 16.48 27.65
C ARG A 138 6.16 16.57 26.18
N ASP A 139 7.00 17.16 25.35
CA ASP A 139 6.76 17.30 23.91
C ASP A 139 6.69 15.92 23.24
N ALA A 140 7.55 14.98 23.64
CA ALA A 140 7.53 13.60 23.17
C ALA A 140 6.21 12.88 23.49
N PHE A 141 5.66 13.07 24.69
CA PHE A 141 4.36 12.48 25.05
C PHE A 141 3.26 12.88 24.08
N HIS A 142 3.18 14.17 23.72
CA HIS A 142 2.21 14.67 22.74
C HIS A 142 2.53 14.19 21.32
N ALA A 143 3.79 14.34 20.88
CA ALA A 143 4.20 14.01 19.51
C ALA A 143 3.93 12.53 19.15
N ILE A 144 4.17 11.61 20.08
CA ILE A 144 3.94 10.17 19.89
C ILE A 144 2.46 9.90 19.59
N VAL A 145 1.55 10.40 20.44
CA VAL A 145 0.11 10.15 20.30
C VAL A 145 -0.54 11.00 19.22
N ASP A 146 0.00 12.18 18.91
CA ASP A 146 -0.45 13.04 17.82
C ASP A 146 -0.17 12.39 16.46
N ARG A 147 1.01 11.75 16.31
CA ARG A 147 1.34 10.93 15.14
C ARG A 147 0.32 9.82 14.92
N GLU A 148 -0.02 9.08 15.98
CA GLU A 148 -1.01 7.99 15.86
C GLU A 148 -2.42 8.53 15.62
N TYR A 149 -2.77 9.71 16.17
CA TYR A 149 -4.06 10.36 15.92
C TYR A 149 -4.24 10.75 14.45
N GLN A 150 -3.19 11.23 13.78
CA GLN A 150 -3.22 11.52 12.34
C GLN A 150 -3.53 10.27 11.49
N LEU A 151 -3.20 9.07 11.99
CA LEU A 151 -3.45 7.79 11.32
C LEU A 151 -4.83 7.18 11.64
N LEU A 152 -5.65 7.84 12.47
CA LEU A 152 -6.95 7.33 12.93
C LEU A 152 -7.83 6.83 11.79
N ASN A 153 -8.03 7.66 10.75
CA ASN A 153 -8.91 7.31 9.64
C ASN A 153 -8.36 6.11 8.85
N SER A 154 -7.06 6.07 8.57
CA SER A 154 -6.40 4.94 7.92
C SER A 154 -6.55 3.65 8.72
N ALA A 155 -6.36 3.73 10.05
CA ALA A 155 -6.50 2.59 10.95
C ALA A 155 -7.96 2.09 10.99
N PHE A 156 -8.95 2.99 10.95
CA PHE A 156 -10.36 2.61 10.93
C PHE A 156 -10.81 2.06 9.58
N ILE A 157 -10.23 2.52 8.47
CA ILE A 157 -10.43 1.91 7.14
C ILE A 157 -9.88 0.48 7.14
N GLU A 158 -8.66 0.27 7.64
CA GLU A 158 -8.05 -1.07 7.76
C GLU A 158 -8.91 -2.02 8.62
N ALA A 159 -9.49 -1.50 9.71
CA ALA A 159 -10.34 -2.27 10.61
C ALA A 159 -11.78 -2.47 10.09
N GLY A 160 -12.20 -1.74 9.05
CA GLY A 160 -13.60 -1.74 8.57
C GLY A 160 -14.57 -1.02 9.52
N LEU A 161 -14.09 -0.08 10.33
CA LEU A 161 -14.87 0.60 11.38
C LEU A 161 -15.51 1.93 10.94
N ILE A 162 -15.17 2.47 9.76
CA ILE A 162 -15.69 3.78 9.32
C ILE A 162 -17.22 3.80 9.27
N GLU A 163 -17.82 2.86 8.52
CA GLU A 163 -19.26 2.80 8.28
C GLU A 163 -19.99 1.81 9.22
N SER A 164 -19.27 1.15 10.13
CA SER A 164 -19.84 0.13 11.01
C SER A 164 -20.73 0.74 12.10
N GLU A 165 -21.99 0.30 12.18
CA GLU A 165 -22.93 0.70 13.25
C GLU A 165 -22.69 -0.08 14.55
N THR A 166 -22.64 -1.41 14.50
CA THR A 166 -22.25 -2.26 15.62
C THR A 166 -21.48 -3.46 15.09
N GLN A 167 -20.47 -3.90 15.84
CA GLN A 167 -19.61 -5.01 15.47
C GLN A 167 -19.22 -5.77 16.73
N VAL A 168 -19.47 -7.08 16.72
CA VAL A 168 -19.05 -8.00 17.78
C VAL A 168 -17.52 -7.98 17.89
N PRO A 169 -16.96 -8.07 19.11
CA PRO A 169 -15.52 -8.21 19.30
C PRO A 169 -14.90 -9.29 18.40
N SER A 170 -13.90 -8.90 17.62
CA SER A 170 -13.09 -9.78 16.78
C SER A 170 -11.62 -9.59 17.08
N HIS A 171 -10.87 -10.69 17.10
CA HIS A 171 -9.42 -10.73 17.33
C HIS A 171 -8.75 -11.51 16.20
N GLU A 172 -8.07 -10.78 15.31
CA GLU A 172 -7.45 -11.34 14.11
C GLU A 172 -5.92 -11.43 14.33
N PRO A 173 -5.34 -12.64 14.34
CA PRO A 173 -3.90 -12.80 14.36
C PRO A 173 -3.30 -12.45 12.99
N ARG A 174 -2.26 -11.63 12.97
CA ARG A 174 -1.46 -11.29 11.78
C ARG A 174 0.00 -11.57 12.03
N LEU A 175 0.58 -12.40 11.17
CA LEU A 175 1.99 -12.73 11.21
C LEU A 175 2.78 -11.74 10.36
N HIS A 176 3.71 -11.02 10.98
CA HIS A 176 4.65 -10.12 10.32
C HIS A 176 6.06 -10.67 10.52
N GLY A 177 6.54 -11.45 9.55
CA GLY A 177 7.81 -12.19 9.68
C GLY A 177 7.78 -13.13 10.89
N HIS A 178 8.66 -12.91 11.86
CA HIS A 178 8.70 -13.67 13.12
C HIS A 178 7.87 -13.05 14.24
N THR A 179 7.04 -12.04 13.97
CA THR A 179 6.24 -11.37 15.01
C THR A 179 4.75 -11.61 14.82
N LEU A 180 4.06 -11.93 15.91
CA LEU A 180 2.61 -12.08 15.92
C LEU A 180 1.97 -10.82 16.49
N GLU A 181 1.25 -10.12 15.64
CA GLU A 181 0.37 -9.03 16.03
C GLU A 181 -1.06 -9.57 16.16
N ILE A 182 -1.77 -9.22 17.23
CA ILE A 182 -3.22 -9.44 17.29
C ILE A 182 -3.92 -8.10 17.11
N GLN A 183 -4.82 -8.08 16.13
CA GLN A 183 -5.69 -6.95 15.84
C GLN A 183 -7.06 -7.18 16.45
N SER A 184 -7.40 -6.38 17.46
CA SER A 184 -8.69 -6.44 18.16
C SER A 184 -9.58 -5.29 17.72
N LYS A 185 -10.79 -5.57 17.27
CA LYS A 185 -11.76 -4.56 16.79
C LYS A 185 -13.16 -4.81 17.30
N TYR A 186 -13.89 -3.74 17.60
CA TYR A 186 -15.31 -3.79 17.96
C TYR A 186 -15.98 -2.43 17.80
N ALA A 187 -17.31 -2.46 17.69
CA ALA A 187 -18.17 -1.28 17.72
C ALA A 187 -19.40 -1.58 18.56
N VAL A 188 -19.60 -0.84 19.66
CA VAL A 188 -20.71 -1.07 20.60
C VAL A 188 -21.54 0.19 20.74
N ALA A 189 -22.85 0.06 20.52
CA ALA A 189 -23.82 1.11 20.79
C ALA A 189 -24.29 1.05 22.25
N LEU A 190 -24.06 2.14 22.97
CA LEU A 190 -24.51 2.34 24.35
C LEU A 190 -25.82 3.15 24.32
N PRO A 191 -26.98 2.56 24.68
CA PRO A 191 -28.26 3.26 24.62
C PRO A 191 -28.31 4.45 25.57
N LEU A 192 -28.91 5.55 25.10
CA LEU A 192 -29.18 6.73 25.92
C LEU A 192 -30.34 6.43 26.89
N ASN A 193 -30.00 6.03 28.11
CA ASN A 193 -31.01 5.76 29.13
C ASN A 193 -31.50 7.07 29.79
N GLY A 194 -32.68 7.56 29.38
CA GLY A 194 -33.41 8.66 30.04
C GLY A 194 -33.37 10.03 29.31
N ALA A 195 -33.98 11.05 29.92
CA ALA A 195 -34.15 12.40 29.38
C ALA A 195 -32.89 13.29 29.44
N THR A 196 -31.70 12.71 29.26
CA THR A 196 -30.43 13.45 29.32
C THR A 196 -30.00 13.83 27.92
N ASP A 197 -29.57 15.07 27.73
CA ASP A 197 -29.02 15.55 26.45
C ASP A 197 -27.83 14.70 25.98
N VAL A 198 -27.72 14.55 24.65
CA VAL A 198 -26.71 13.71 23.97
C VAL A 198 -25.29 14.16 24.32
N SER A 199 -25.06 15.48 24.40
CA SER A 199 -23.73 16.04 24.74
C SER A 199 -23.30 15.66 26.16
N THR A 200 -24.25 15.68 27.10
CA THR A 200 -23.99 15.30 28.49
C THR A 200 -23.65 13.82 28.63
N HIS A 201 -24.28 12.95 27.83
CA HIS A 201 -23.99 11.52 27.81
C HIS A 201 -22.64 11.24 27.13
N LEU A 202 -22.34 11.92 26.02
CA LEU A 202 -21.04 11.85 25.35
C LEU A 202 -19.90 12.22 26.31
N ALA A 203 -20.03 13.33 27.04
CA ALA A 203 -19.04 13.76 28.03
C ALA A 203 -18.86 12.73 29.16
N LEU A 204 -19.95 12.11 29.61
CA LEU A 204 -19.91 11.09 30.66
C LEU A 204 -19.17 9.83 30.20
N VAL A 205 -19.53 9.29 29.04
CA VAL A 205 -18.89 8.09 28.47
C VAL A 205 -17.41 8.36 28.22
N SER A 206 -17.08 9.53 27.67
CA SER A 206 -15.70 9.93 27.39
C SER A 206 -14.85 10.05 28.66
N ALA A 207 -15.36 10.71 29.70
CA ALA A 207 -14.67 10.82 30.98
C ALA A 207 -14.49 9.45 31.65
N THR A 208 -15.51 8.58 31.55
CA THR A 208 -15.46 7.24 32.14
C THR A 208 -14.42 6.36 31.45
N LEU A 209 -14.42 6.33 30.11
CA LEU A 209 -13.40 5.60 29.37
C LEU A 209 -12.00 6.13 29.68
N TRP A 210 -11.83 7.46 29.74
CA TRP A 210 -10.56 8.09 30.10
C TRP A 210 -10.08 7.68 31.50
N ASP A 211 -10.96 7.69 32.50
CA ASP A 211 -10.65 7.27 33.87
C ASP A 211 -10.23 5.81 33.96
N VAL A 212 -10.92 4.92 33.23
CA VAL A 212 -10.53 3.50 33.14
C VAL A 212 -9.17 3.37 32.46
N LEU A 213 -8.94 4.10 31.36
CA LEU A 213 -7.70 4.03 30.59
C LEU A 213 -6.48 4.56 31.35
N ARG A 214 -6.61 5.61 32.15
CA ARG A 214 -5.53 6.13 33.00
C ARG A 214 -5.35 5.39 34.33
N GLY A 215 -6.23 4.43 34.65
CA GLY A 215 -6.16 3.64 35.88
C GLY A 215 -6.70 4.33 37.12
N ALA A 216 -7.56 5.35 36.96
CA ALA A 216 -8.25 6.00 38.07
C ALA A 216 -9.38 5.15 38.67
N VAL A 217 -9.91 4.21 37.88
CA VAL A 217 -10.89 3.22 38.34
C VAL A 217 -10.18 1.97 38.84
N LYS A 218 -10.47 1.54 40.07
CA LYS A 218 -9.96 0.28 40.62
C LYS A 218 -10.70 -0.88 39.97
N ILE A 219 -10.03 -1.59 39.07
CA ILE A 219 -10.60 -2.75 38.40
C ILE A 219 -10.26 -4.02 39.20
N PRO A 220 -11.24 -4.77 39.71
CA PRO A 220 -11.01 -6.05 40.36
C PRO A 220 -10.81 -7.15 39.31
N THR A 221 -9.70 -7.12 38.56
CA THR A 221 -9.34 -8.19 37.62
C THR A 221 -8.02 -8.87 37.97
N ARG A 222 -7.79 -10.04 37.36
CA ARG A 222 -6.59 -10.89 37.55
C ARG A 222 -5.26 -10.22 37.15
N SER A 223 -5.30 -9.14 36.37
CA SER A 223 -4.12 -8.34 36.02
C SER A 223 -3.70 -7.49 37.22
N LYS A 224 -2.39 -7.36 37.48
CA LYS A 224 -1.88 -6.43 38.51
C LYS A 224 -2.47 -5.02 38.30
N THR A 225 -2.62 -4.27 39.39
CA THR A 225 -3.19 -2.92 39.39
C THR A 225 -2.47 -2.04 38.35
N ARG A 226 -3.22 -1.42 37.43
CA ARG A 226 -2.68 -0.39 36.54
C ARG A 226 -2.16 0.77 37.40
N VAL A 227 -0.91 1.14 37.17
CA VAL A 227 -0.23 2.22 37.89
C VAL A 227 -0.15 3.43 36.96
N LEU A 228 -0.72 4.55 37.39
CA LEU A 228 -0.49 5.84 36.75
C LEU A 228 0.94 6.27 37.08
N LEU A 229 1.79 6.41 36.06
CA LEU A 229 3.18 6.84 36.22
C LEU A 229 3.29 8.36 36.16
N ASP A 230 2.57 8.99 35.24
CA ASP A 230 2.56 10.44 35.08
C ASP A 230 1.22 10.93 34.53
N GLN A 231 0.74 12.05 35.05
CA GLN A 231 -0.38 12.80 34.49
C GLN A 231 0.20 14.07 33.88
N VAL A 232 0.57 13.98 32.61
CA VAL A 232 1.30 15.05 31.90
C VAL A 232 0.47 16.34 31.83
N ASP A 233 -0.82 16.20 31.56
CA ASP A 233 -1.84 17.25 31.65
C ASP A 233 -3.25 16.65 31.66
N ASP A 234 -4.29 17.48 31.55
CA ASP A 234 -5.70 17.07 31.54
C ASP A 234 -6.06 16.09 30.41
N SER A 235 -5.31 16.13 29.31
CA SER A 235 -5.57 15.37 28.08
C SER A 235 -4.64 14.18 27.92
N VAL A 236 -3.46 14.17 28.55
CA VAL A 236 -2.42 13.15 28.38
C VAL A 236 -2.08 12.45 29.70
N SER A 237 -2.05 11.12 29.67
CA SER A 237 -1.62 10.29 30.79
C SER A 237 -0.64 9.21 30.36
N TYR A 238 0.25 8.83 31.27
CA TYR A 238 1.22 7.77 31.09
C TYR A 238 1.04 6.72 32.18
N SER A 239 0.81 5.47 31.78
CA SER A 239 0.49 4.38 32.71
C SER A 239 1.30 3.10 32.43
N MET A 240 1.54 2.37 33.51
CA MET A 240 2.12 1.04 33.52
C MET A 240 1.07 0.00 33.90
N ASN A 241 1.14 -1.17 33.27
CA ASN A 241 0.54 -2.39 33.81
C ASN A 241 1.46 -3.58 33.52
N THR A 242 1.52 -4.55 34.42
CA THR A 242 2.15 -5.85 34.17
C THR A 242 1.07 -6.91 34.05
N LYS A 243 1.03 -7.57 32.89
CA LYS A 243 0.02 -8.57 32.57
C LYS A 243 0.64 -9.97 32.58
N PRO A 244 0.11 -10.90 33.37
CA PRO A 244 0.44 -12.31 33.23
C PRO A 244 -0.29 -12.89 32.01
N TYR A 245 0.44 -13.57 31.14
CA TYR A 245 -0.09 -14.47 30.12
C TYR A 245 0.46 -15.88 30.36
N ARG A 246 -0.09 -16.86 29.67
CA ARG A 246 0.41 -18.25 29.72
C ARG A 246 1.87 -18.36 29.27
N LEU A 247 2.29 -17.53 28.32
CA LEU A 247 3.66 -17.50 27.77
C LEU A 247 4.65 -16.69 28.62
N GLY A 248 4.22 -16.01 29.67
CA GLY A 248 5.07 -15.15 30.49
C GLY A 248 4.35 -13.89 30.94
N SER A 249 5.06 -13.02 31.65
CA SER A 249 4.52 -11.71 32.03
C SER A 249 5.07 -10.62 31.12
N THR A 250 4.21 -9.71 30.69
CA THR A 250 4.63 -8.57 29.88
C THR A 250 4.33 -7.27 30.58
N GLN A 251 5.25 -6.33 30.42
CA GLN A 251 5.12 -4.99 30.91
C GLN A 251 4.62 -4.09 29.78
N ARG A 252 3.58 -3.35 30.11
CA ARG A 252 2.88 -2.46 29.20
C ARG A 252 3.09 -1.03 29.66
N ARG A 253 3.61 -0.19 28.76
CA ARG A 253 3.94 1.22 29.00
C ARG A 253 3.19 2.09 28.02
N MET A 254 2.01 2.58 28.40
CA MET A 254 1.10 3.27 27.47
C MET A 254 1.01 4.76 27.78
N ILE A 255 1.21 5.56 26.73
CA ILE A 255 0.81 6.95 26.68
C ILE A 255 -0.60 6.99 26.10
N TYR A 256 -1.51 7.72 26.75
CA TYR A 256 -2.86 7.96 26.29
C TYR A 256 -3.09 9.45 26.09
N LYS A 257 -3.86 9.81 25.06
CA LYS A 257 -4.37 11.18 24.88
C LYS A 257 -5.85 11.19 24.52
N LEU A 258 -6.61 12.03 25.20
CA LEU A 258 -8.02 12.33 24.92
C LEU A 258 -8.12 13.60 24.07
N TYR A 259 -8.59 13.46 22.84
CA TYR A 259 -8.93 14.55 21.94
C TYR A 259 -10.43 14.81 22.01
N LYS A 260 -10.81 16.06 22.26
CA LYS A 260 -12.20 16.51 22.24
C LYS A 260 -12.43 17.19 20.90
N GLU A 261 -13.20 16.56 20.02
CA GLU A 261 -13.65 17.15 18.77
C GLU A 261 -15.05 17.76 18.93
N ALA A 262 -15.53 18.50 17.92
CA ALA A 262 -16.82 19.20 18.01
C ALA A 262 -18.02 18.25 18.18
N ASN A 263 -17.96 17.07 17.55
CA ASN A 263 -19.08 16.12 17.50
C ASN A 263 -18.75 14.75 18.14
N ARG A 264 -17.50 14.51 18.55
CA ARG A 264 -17.07 13.22 19.11
C ARG A 264 -15.86 13.38 20.03
N SER A 265 -15.56 12.37 20.80
CA SER A 265 -14.29 12.27 21.53
C SER A 265 -13.45 11.14 20.98
N VAL A 266 -12.14 11.33 20.92
CA VAL A 266 -11.19 10.33 20.44
C VAL A 266 -10.15 10.06 21.52
N VAL A 267 -9.92 8.79 21.84
CA VAL A 267 -8.81 8.37 22.70
C VAL A 267 -7.82 7.59 21.87
N VAL A 268 -6.57 8.04 21.88
CA VAL A 268 -5.45 7.35 21.23
C VAL A 268 -4.47 6.90 22.28
N GLY A 269 -3.92 5.70 22.11
CA GLY A 269 -2.90 5.16 22.99
C GLY A 269 -1.75 4.53 22.22
N ARG A 270 -0.52 4.76 22.67
CA ARG A 270 0.68 4.18 22.07
C ARG A 270 1.64 3.70 23.14
N SER A 271 2.22 2.52 22.93
CA SER A 271 3.27 2.01 23.80
C SER A 271 4.61 2.67 23.51
N ILE A 272 5.46 2.78 24.53
CA ILE A 272 6.86 3.18 24.36
C ILE A 272 7.81 1.98 24.36
N GLU A 273 8.98 2.14 23.77
CA GLU A 273 10.02 1.10 23.76
C GLU A 273 11.14 1.37 24.77
N ARG A 274 11.40 2.62 25.12
CA ARG A 274 12.44 3.02 26.08
C ARG A 274 12.01 4.23 26.91
N ASP A 275 12.45 4.26 28.16
CA ASP A 275 12.20 5.36 29.09
C ASP A 275 13.42 5.55 29.99
N GLU A 276 14.05 6.73 29.90
CA GLU A 276 15.23 7.07 30.72
C GLU A 276 14.89 7.39 32.18
N LEU A 277 13.66 7.84 32.46
CA LEU A 277 13.23 8.21 33.81
C LEU A 277 12.67 7.01 34.57
N TYR A 278 11.93 6.15 33.87
CA TYR A 278 11.38 4.89 34.42
C TYR A 278 11.86 3.69 33.61
N PRO A 279 13.12 3.25 33.78
CA PRO A 279 13.69 2.15 33.03
C PRO A 279 12.80 0.92 33.04
N ILE A 280 12.61 0.34 31.86
CA ILE A 280 11.87 -0.90 31.70
C ILE A 280 12.74 -2.03 32.26
N THR A 281 12.18 -2.79 33.19
CA THR A 281 12.88 -3.90 33.85
C THR A 281 13.13 -5.03 32.85
N THR A 282 14.35 -5.58 32.85
CA THR A 282 14.79 -6.62 31.88
C THR A 282 14.19 -8.00 32.15
N ASP A 283 13.42 -8.15 33.23
CA ASP A 283 12.82 -9.39 33.68
C ASP A 283 11.52 -9.76 32.94
N CYS A 284 10.96 -8.84 32.15
CA CYS A 284 9.71 -9.03 31.43
C CYS A 284 9.75 -8.42 30.02
N ASP A 285 9.02 -9.04 29.10
CA ASP A 285 8.88 -8.53 27.74
C ASP A 285 8.07 -7.23 27.71
N VAL A 286 8.43 -6.33 26.81
CA VAL A 286 7.71 -5.06 26.60
C VAL A 286 6.69 -5.22 25.49
N SER A 287 5.43 -4.97 25.83
CA SER A 287 4.34 -5.03 24.87
C SER A 287 4.37 -3.85 23.90
N LYS A 288 4.36 -4.14 22.59
CA LYS A 288 4.19 -3.14 21.52
C LYS A 288 2.72 -3.02 21.18
N GLU A 289 2.15 -1.85 21.41
CA GLU A 289 0.71 -1.62 21.32
C GLU A 289 0.37 -0.26 20.73
N VAL A 290 -0.71 -0.23 19.95
CA VAL A 290 -1.36 1.00 19.51
C VAL A 290 -2.85 0.82 19.48
N MET A 291 -3.58 1.80 20.04
CA MET A 291 -5.02 1.79 20.10
C MET A 291 -5.63 3.12 19.65
N TRP A 292 -6.77 3.00 19.00
CA TRP A 292 -7.63 4.08 18.58
C TRP A 292 -9.05 3.80 19.06
N CYS A 293 -9.68 4.79 19.64
CA CYS A 293 -11.04 4.68 20.10
C CYS A 293 -11.81 5.97 19.80
N THR A 294 -13.00 5.87 19.20
CA THR A 294 -13.90 7.01 19.01
C THR A 294 -15.18 6.79 19.78
N ILE A 295 -15.70 7.89 20.29
CA ILE A 295 -16.96 7.97 21.05
C ILE A 295 -17.80 9.01 20.32
N GLU A 296 -18.78 8.56 19.57
CA GLU A 296 -19.59 9.41 18.71
C GLU A 296 -21.08 9.25 18.99
N PRO A 297 -21.86 10.34 18.99
CA PRO A 297 -23.29 10.28 19.15
C PRO A 297 -23.95 9.73 17.89
N ILE A 298 -24.88 8.81 18.07
CA ILE A 298 -25.83 8.34 17.07
C ILE A 298 -27.26 8.60 17.58
N HIS A 299 -28.26 8.54 16.69
CA HIS A 299 -29.64 9.01 16.96
C HIS A 299 -30.16 8.75 18.39
N ASN A 300 -30.00 7.53 18.92
CA ASN A 300 -30.49 7.12 20.25
C ASN A 300 -29.43 6.46 21.14
N ALA A 301 -28.15 6.59 20.81
CA ALA A 301 -27.06 5.90 21.51
C ALA A 301 -25.73 6.66 21.37
N ILE A 302 -24.75 6.27 22.18
CA ILE A 302 -23.35 6.61 21.94
C ILE A 302 -22.66 5.40 21.34
N LEU A 303 -22.05 5.57 20.17
CA LEU A 303 -21.30 4.53 19.50
C LEU A 303 -19.83 4.61 19.92
N LEU A 304 -19.33 3.52 20.51
CA LEU A 304 -17.94 3.31 20.86
C LEU A 304 -17.29 2.42 19.81
N LYS A 305 -16.40 2.96 18.99
CA LYS A 305 -15.55 2.19 18.06
C LYS A 305 -14.17 2.05 18.64
N TYR A 306 -13.58 0.88 18.51
CA TYR A 306 -12.27 0.59 19.06
C TYR A 306 -11.47 -0.32 18.15
N PHE A 307 -10.22 0.06 17.95
CA PHE A 307 -9.24 -0.73 17.23
C PHE A 307 -7.92 -0.76 17.99
N HIS A 308 -7.33 -1.94 18.12
CA HIS A 308 -6.10 -2.13 18.89
C HIS A 308 -5.22 -3.18 18.25
N LYS A 309 -3.96 -2.83 18.05
CA LYS A 309 -2.91 -3.75 17.60
C LYS A 309 -2.00 -4.02 18.79
N THR A 310 -1.80 -5.29 19.13
CA THR A 310 -1.00 -5.68 20.29
C THR A 310 -0.04 -6.82 19.96
N GLN A 311 1.20 -6.63 20.38
CA GLN A 311 2.29 -7.60 20.32
C GLN A 311 3.01 -7.63 21.68
N PRO A 312 2.56 -8.49 22.61
CA PRO A 312 3.04 -8.54 23.98
C PRO A 312 4.34 -9.33 24.11
N PHE A 313 4.59 -10.30 23.22
CA PHE A 313 5.80 -11.12 23.23
C PHE A 313 6.63 -10.91 21.96
N ARG A 314 7.95 -11.00 22.10
CA ARG A 314 8.86 -11.16 20.96
C ARG A 314 9.05 -12.66 20.74
N ALA A 315 8.77 -13.16 19.54
CA ALA A 315 9.05 -14.57 19.26
C ALA A 315 10.55 -14.80 19.33
N SER A 316 10.99 -15.57 20.31
CA SER A 316 12.37 -16.02 20.41
C SER A 316 12.51 -17.27 19.55
N ASN A 317 13.27 -17.19 18.45
CA ASN A 317 13.65 -18.31 17.58
C ASN A 317 12.52 -18.99 16.78
N GLY A 318 11.78 -18.21 15.99
CA GLY A 318 11.23 -18.68 14.71
C GLY A 318 10.00 -19.61 14.72
N ASP A 319 9.67 -20.29 15.81
CA ASP A 319 8.59 -21.29 15.81
C ASP A 319 7.33 -20.79 16.51
N MET A 320 6.57 -19.92 15.82
CA MET A 320 5.21 -19.56 16.24
C MET A 320 4.25 -20.72 15.95
N SER A 321 4.27 -21.74 16.81
CA SER A 321 3.38 -22.89 16.63
C SER A 321 1.89 -22.47 16.69
N PRO A 322 0.99 -23.12 15.92
CA PRO A 322 -0.45 -22.81 15.96
C PRO A 322 -1.05 -22.87 17.37
N ARG A 323 -0.48 -23.71 18.25
CA ARG A 323 -0.88 -23.82 19.65
C ARG A 323 -0.56 -22.55 20.44
N LEU A 324 0.64 -21.98 20.27
CA LEU A 324 1.03 -20.73 20.94
C LEU A 324 0.16 -19.55 20.48
N ILE A 325 -0.17 -19.50 19.19
CA ILE A 325 -1.10 -18.50 18.63
C ILE A 325 -2.48 -18.62 19.29
N SER A 326 -2.99 -19.84 19.42
CA SER A 326 -4.28 -20.12 20.05
C SER A 326 -4.29 -19.76 21.54
N GLU A 327 -3.26 -20.18 22.30
CA GLU A 327 -3.11 -19.84 23.72
C GLU A 327 -3.05 -18.32 23.93
N TYR A 328 -2.35 -17.61 23.04
CA TYR A 328 -2.27 -16.16 23.09
C TYR A 328 -3.61 -15.48 22.74
N LEU A 329 -4.33 -15.97 21.73
CA LEU A 329 -5.67 -15.49 21.40
C LEU A 329 -6.64 -15.65 22.58
N VAL A 330 -6.59 -16.79 23.28
CA VAL A 330 -7.43 -17.03 24.47
C VAL A 330 -7.15 -16.00 25.58
N ASP A 331 -5.88 -15.73 25.85
CA ASP A 331 -5.51 -14.75 26.88
C ASP A 331 -5.93 -13.31 26.49
N ILE A 332 -5.83 -12.95 25.20
CA ILE A 332 -6.31 -11.67 24.68
C ILE A 332 -7.83 -11.56 24.76
N HIS A 333 -8.56 -12.58 24.33
CA HIS A 333 -10.02 -12.63 24.45
C HIS A 333 -10.48 -12.43 25.90
N SER A 334 -9.87 -13.14 26.85
CA SER A 334 -10.18 -12.99 28.28
C SER A 334 -9.91 -11.56 28.76
N THR A 335 -8.71 -11.03 28.47
CA THR A 335 -8.31 -9.68 28.92
C THR A 335 -9.21 -8.59 28.36
N PHE A 336 -9.61 -8.75 27.10
CA PHE A 336 -10.44 -7.79 26.42
C PHE A 336 -11.89 -7.84 26.91
N SER A 337 -12.46 -9.04 27.08
CA SER A 337 -13.81 -9.22 27.63
C SER A 337 -13.93 -8.57 29.01
N ASP A 338 -12.93 -8.78 29.86
CA ASP A 338 -12.85 -8.15 31.17
C ASP A 338 -12.85 -6.61 31.07
N ALA A 339 -12.05 -6.05 30.17
CA ALA A 339 -11.93 -4.60 30.01
C ALA A 339 -13.22 -3.96 29.47
N THR A 340 -13.87 -4.59 28.48
CA THR A 340 -15.12 -4.08 27.90
C THR A 340 -16.27 -4.18 28.90
N GLU A 341 -16.36 -5.27 29.68
CA GLU A 341 -17.35 -5.41 30.74
C GLU A 341 -17.18 -4.34 31.81
N VAL A 342 -15.94 -4.07 32.25
CA VAL A 342 -15.65 -3.04 33.25
C VAL A 342 -16.05 -1.65 32.77
N VAL A 343 -15.66 -1.28 31.55
CA VAL A 343 -16.06 0.02 30.98
C VAL A 343 -17.58 0.12 30.90
N THR A 344 -18.24 -0.93 30.42
CA THR A 344 -19.70 -0.97 30.28
C THR A 344 -20.41 -0.84 31.63
N ASN A 345 -19.94 -1.55 32.65
CA ASN A 345 -20.52 -1.54 34.00
C ASN A 345 -20.30 -0.21 34.70
N GLU A 346 -19.10 0.36 34.60
CA GLU A 346 -18.78 1.68 35.16
C GLU A 346 -19.63 2.78 34.51
N VAL A 347 -19.81 2.74 33.18
CA VAL A 347 -20.71 3.67 32.49
C VAL A 347 -22.14 3.52 33.00
N LYS A 348 -22.66 2.29 33.10
CA LYS A 348 -24.00 2.01 33.64
C LYS A 348 -24.16 2.53 35.08
N GLU A 349 -23.15 2.33 35.91
CA GLU A 349 -23.17 2.77 37.31
C GLU A 349 -23.20 4.30 37.41
N ARG A 350 -22.32 5.00 36.69
CA ARG A 350 -22.28 6.47 36.68
C ARG A 350 -23.55 7.09 36.11
N VAL A 351 -24.15 6.48 35.10
CA VAL A 351 -25.48 6.87 34.58
C VAL A 351 -26.54 6.69 35.68
N ALA A 352 -26.57 5.54 36.36
CA ALA A 352 -27.54 5.28 37.42
C ALA A 352 -27.37 6.24 38.62
N GLN A 353 -26.13 6.57 39.00
CA GLN A 353 -25.83 7.54 40.06
C GLN A 353 -26.32 8.95 39.71
N ARG A 354 -26.12 9.40 38.46
CA ARG A 354 -26.66 10.68 37.98
C ARG A 354 -28.19 10.69 38.01
N SER A 355 -28.85 9.65 37.52
CA SER A 355 -30.32 9.56 37.57
C SER A 355 -30.86 9.63 39.00
N ARG A 356 -30.20 8.99 39.97
CA ARG A 356 -30.55 9.10 41.40
C ARG A 356 -30.29 10.50 41.97
N GLY A 357 -29.20 11.16 41.56
CA GLY A 357 -28.87 12.53 41.95
C GLY A 357 -29.88 13.54 41.43
N THR A 358 -30.28 13.43 40.16
CA THR A 358 -31.31 14.28 39.54
C THR A 358 -32.68 14.06 40.19
N LEU A 359 -33.05 12.83 40.54
CA LEU A 359 -34.29 12.55 41.28
C LEU A 359 -34.28 13.16 42.70
N ARG A 360 -33.13 13.16 43.39
CA ARG A 360 -32.98 13.82 44.70
C ARG A 360 -33.09 15.34 44.59
N LEU A 361 -32.45 15.94 43.58
CA LEU A 361 -32.56 17.39 43.30
C LEU A 361 -33.98 17.77 42.88
N TYR A 362 -34.65 16.96 42.06
CA TYR A 362 -36.05 17.18 41.68
C TYR A 362 -36.99 17.09 42.88
N ASN A 363 -36.78 16.13 43.79
CA ASN A 363 -37.57 16.05 45.02
C ASN A 363 -37.30 17.23 45.98
N SER A 364 -36.06 17.71 46.06
CA SER A 364 -35.69 18.92 46.81
C SER A 364 -36.30 20.19 46.20
N LEU A 365 -36.22 20.37 44.89
CA LEU A 365 -36.81 21.50 44.17
C LEU A 365 -38.36 21.45 44.14
N ARG A 366 -38.96 20.25 44.18
CA ARG A 366 -40.42 20.08 44.33
C ARG A 366 -40.88 20.46 45.75
N LEU A 367 -40.06 20.23 46.76
CA LEU A 367 -40.29 20.72 48.11
C LEU A 367 -40.15 22.25 48.20
N GLU A 368 -39.20 22.85 47.47
CA GLU A 368 -39.00 24.31 47.45
C GLU A 368 -40.01 25.08 46.56
N SER A 369 -40.52 24.46 45.48
CA SER A 369 -41.53 25.05 44.59
C SER A 369 -42.96 25.05 45.15
N MET A 370 -43.20 24.42 46.31
CA MET A 370 -44.41 24.67 47.10
C MET A 370 -44.33 25.95 47.94
N THR A 371 -43.18 26.65 47.92
CA THR A 371 -42.91 27.85 48.72
C THR A 371 -42.27 28.99 47.92
N SER A 372 -42.75 29.32 46.72
CA SER A 372 -42.58 30.70 46.18
C SER A 372 -43.37 30.89 44.88
N ARG A 373 -44.25 31.90 44.86
CA ARG A 373 -44.90 32.43 43.64
C ARG A 373 -44.37 33.84 43.37
N GLN A 374 -43.70 34.06 42.24
CA GLN A 374 -43.71 35.37 41.55
C GLN A 374 -43.31 35.23 40.06
N PRO A 375 -43.85 36.07 39.13
CA PRO A 375 -43.74 35.88 37.67
C PRO A 375 -42.65 36.77 37.00
N PRO A 376 -42.38 36.60 35.68
CA PRO A 376 -41.12 36.98 35.03
C PRO A 376 -41.16 38.30 34.24
N ALA A 377 -39.98 38.86 33.93
CA ALA A 377 -39.80 39.99 33.04
C ALA A 377 -39.00 39.62 31.77
N LEU A 378 -39.32 40.32 30.68
CA LEU A 378 -39.05 40.06 29.25
C LEU A 378 -37.67 40.59 28.74
N VAL A 379 -37.02 39.82 27.84
CA VAL A 379 -36.55 40.09 26.43
C VAL A 379 -35.91 41.49 26.14
N PRO A 380 -34.78 41.66 25.38
CA PRO A 380 -34.68 41.30 23.95
C PRO A 380 -33.28 40.97 23.33
N ALA A 381 -33.34 40.77 22.00
CA ALA A 381 -32.42 40.08 21.09
C ALA A 381 -31.56 41.00 20.19
N MET A 382 -30.46 40.42 19.65
CA MET A 382 -29.87 40.51 18.28
C MET A 382 -29.42 41.90 17.73
N PRO A 383 -28.37 42.02 16.86
CA PRO A 383 -28.32 41.35 15.55
C PRO A 383 -26.95 40.95 14.95
N VAL A 384 -27.10 40.21 13.84
CA VAL A 384 -26.11 39.69 12.88
C VAL A 384 -25.75 40.75 11.82
N SER A 385 -24.53 40.73 11.28
CA SER A 385 -24.28 41.15 9.88
C SER A 385 -23.09 40.40 9.26
N TRP A 386 -23.20 40.17 7.95
CA TRP A 386 -22.33 39.38 7.07
C TRP A 386 -21.33 40.29 6.34
N THR A 387 -20.18 39.77 5.87
CA THR A 387 -19.77 39.85 4.44
C THR A 387 -18.51 39.04 4.14
N THR A 388 -18.54 38.42 2.96
CA THR A 388 -17.50 37.73 2.18
C THR A 388 -16.45 38.68 1.63
N HIS A 389 -15.17 38.28 1.58
CA HIS A 389 -14.20 38.66 0.54
C HIS A 389 -13.25 37.50 0.24
N SER A 390 -13.11 37.23 -1.06
CA SER A 390 -12.14 36.32 -1.68
C SER A 390 -10.97 37.15 -2.19
N ILE A 391 -9.76 36.54 -2.22
CA ILE A 391 -8.76 36.59 -3.31
C ILE A 391 -7.37 36.32 -2.70
N SER A 392 -6.84 35.15 -3.09
CA SER A 392 -5.52 34.95 -3.69
C SER A 392 -4.38 35.82 -3.16
N HIS A 393 -3.55 35.28 -2.26
CA HIS A 393 -2.12 35.65 -2.15
C HIS A 393 -1.44 34.74 -1.12
N LEU A 394 -1.00 33.53 -1.50
CA LEU A 394 0.03 32.78 -0.77
C LEU A 394 0.68 31.75 -1.73
N LEU A 395 1.58 32.21 -2.60
CA LEU A 395 2.60 31.36 -3.22
C LEU A 395 3.94 32.07 -3.06
N THR A 396 4.97 31.33 -2.66
CA THR A 396 6.29 31.87 -2.29
C THR A 396 7.18 32.06 -3.53
N PRO A 397 8.21 32.92 -3.46
CA PRO A 397 9.14 33.14 -4.57
C PRO A 397 9.89 31.88 -5.03
N GLU A 398 10.04 30.87 -4.16
CA GLU A 398 10.68 29.58 -4.49
C GLU A 398 9.79 28.69 -5.37
N GLU A 399 8.46 28.82 -5.27
CA GLU A 399 7.51 28.09 -6.12
C GLU A 399 7.46 28.65 -7.56
N GLN A 400 7.95 29.87 -7.77
CA GLN A 400 8.11 30.49 -9.10
C GLN A 400 9.42 30.09 -9.80
N ASP A 401 10.44 29.66 -9.04
CA ASP A 401 11.75 29.24 -9.56
C ASP A 401 11.74 27.75 -10.02
N ILE A 402 10.91 26.93 -9.37
CA ILE A 402 10.67 25.52 -9.78
C ILE A 402 9.83 25.47 -11.07
N LEU A 403 8.93 26.43 -11.29
CA LEU A 403 8.14 26.52 -12.52
C LEU A 403 8.94 27.06 -13.71
N THR A 404 10.00 27.82 -13.49
CA THR A 404 10.87 28.34 -14.56
C THR A 404 11.90 27.31 -15.03
N THR A 405 12.43 26.49 -14.12
CA THR A 405 13.38 25.41 -14.46
C THR A 405 12.75 24.24 -15.23
N LEU A 406 11.43 23.99 -15.10
CA LEU A 406 10.69 23.02 -15.91
C LEU A 406 10.38 23.50 -17.34
N VAL A 407 10.63 24.77 -17.67
CA VAL A 407 10.29 25.40 -18.96
C VAL A 407 11.50 25.51 -19.92
N GLU A 408 12.72 25.16 -19.48
CA GLU A 408 13.93 25.26 -20.31
C GLU A 408 14.19 24.07 -21.26
N ALA A 409 13.25 23.14 -21.42
CA ALA A 409 13.25 22.27 -22.60
C ALA A 409 12.67 23.06 -23.78
N ARG A 410 13.54 23.67 -24.61
CA ARG A 410 13.14 24.35 -25.86
C ARG A 410 12.01 23.58 -26.54
N PRO A 411 10.81 24.16 -26.72
CA PRO A 411 9.69 23.43 -27.26
C PRO A 411 10.05 22.94 -28.66
N ARG A 412 10.13 21.61 -28.84
CA ARG A 412 10.33 21.00 -30.16
C ARG A 412 9.31 21.59 -31.13
N SER A 413 9.78 22.05 -32.29
CA SER A 413 8.92 22.58 -33.36
C SER A 413 7.82 21.59 -33.71
N ALA A 414 6.63 22.08 -34.09
CA ALA A 414 5.51 21.24 -34.51
C ALA A 414 5.92 20.28 -35.65
N TYR A 415 6.81 20.72 -36.54
CA TYR A 415 7.41 19.88 -37.58
C TYR A 415 8.24 18.72 -37.00
N GLN A 416 9.09 19.01 -36.00
CA GLN A 416 9.92 17.99 -35.34
C GLN A 416 9.05 16.92 -34.67
N ARG A 417 7.99 17.32 -33.96
CA ARG A 417 7.06 16.37 -33.31
C ARG A 417 6.24 15.56 -34.32
N TYR A 418 6.00 16.11 -35.51
CA TYR A 418 5.37 15.38 -36.60
C TYR A 418 6.33 14.34 -37.18
N MET A 419 7.57 14.74 -37.46
CA MET A 419 8.61 13.84 -37.98
C MET A 419 8.98 12.72 -37.01
N ASP A 420 9.12 13.03 -35.71
CA ASP A 420 9.38 12.04 -34.66
C ASP A 420 8.25 10.97 -34.62
N ARG A 421 6.99 11.39 -34.80
CA ARG A 421 5.84 10.48 -34.87
C ARG A 421 5.84 9.61 -36.13
N GLN A 422 6.18 10.18 -37.28
CA GLN A 422 6.28 9.41 -38.54
C GLN A 422 7.43 8.40 -38.48
N GLN A 423 8.59 8.80 -37.93
CA GLN A 423 9.74 7.93 -37.77
C GLN A 423 9.45 6.78 -36.81
N ALA A 424 8.85 7.06 -35.64
CA ALA A 424 8.43 6.03 -34.70
C ALA A 424 7.42 5.05 -35.32
N GLN A 425 6.51 5.55 -36.15
CA GLN A 425 5.55 4.71 -36.89
C GLN A 425 6.25 3.83 -37.93
N ALA A 426 7.20 4.36 -38.70
CA ALA A 426 7.97 3.59 -39.67
C ALA A 426 8.80 2.49 -38.98
N ASP A 427 9.43 2.82 -37.85
CA ASP A 427 10.25 1.86 -37.10
C ASP A 427 9.40 0.73 -36.51
N ALA A 428 8.19 1.03 -36.03
CA ALA A 428 7.23 0.01 -35.60
C ALA A 428 6.82 -0.93 -36.75
N LEU A 429 6.51 -0.40 -37.94
CA LEU A 429 6.15 -1.21 -39.11
C LEU A 429 7.33 -2.07 -39.58
N ARG A 430 8.57 -1.55 -39.54
CA ARG A 430 9.78 -2.32 -39.86
C ARG A 430 10.02 -3.47 -38.88
N VAL A 431 9.74 -3.28 -37.59
CA VAL A 431 9.78 -4.37 -36.59
C VAL A 431 8.76 -5.45 -36.94
N GLN A 432 7.54 -5.05 -37.30
CA GLN A 432 6.48 -5.97 -37.68
C GLN A 432 6.84 -6.77 -38.95
N ILE A 433 7.40 -6.13 -39.97
CA ILE A 433 7.87 -6.81 -41.19
C ILE A 433 8.94 -7.86 -40.85
N ARG A 434 9.92 -7.53 -40.00
CA ARG A 434 10.95 -8.51 -39.58
C ARG A 434 10.32 -9.73 -38.91
N HIS A 435 9.35 -9.52 -38.02
CA HIS A 435 8.63 -10.62 -37.38
C HIS A 435 7.86 -11.50 -38.39
N LEU A 436 7.20 -10.90 -39.36
CA LEU A 436 6.45 -11.63 -40.39
C LEU A 436 7.37 -12.41 -41.34
N GLU A 437 8.49 -11.81 -41.74
CA GLU A 437 9.51 -12.47 -42.56
C GLU A 437 10.16 -13.64 -41.82
N ASP A 438 10.45 -13.49 -40.53
CA ASP A 438 10.98 -14.58 -39.70
C ASP A 438 9.95 -15.71 -39.54
N PHE A 439 8.68 -15.36 -39.35
CA PHE A 439 7.61 -16.35 -39.30
C PHE A 439 7.45 -17.10 -40.63
N LEU A 440 7.48 -16.40 -41.77
CA LEU A 440 7.48 -17.03 -43.10
C LEU A 440 8.67 -17.96 -43.32
N ARG A 441 9.87 -17.54 -42.91
CA ARG A 441 11.08 -18.39 -42.95
C ARG A 441 10.90 -19.67 -42.14
N THR A 442 10.30 -19.59 -40.96
CA THR A 442 10.02 -20.79 -40.15
C THR A 442 9.00 -21.72 -40.79
N LEU A 443 7.93 -21.19 -41.39
CA LEU A 443 6.92 -22.00 -42.07
C LEU A 443 7.47 -22.70 -43.32
N GLN A 444 8.25 -21.99 -44.14
CA GLN A 444 8.90 -22.56 -45.33
C GLN A 444 9.95 -23.63 -44.94
N ALA A 445 10.69 -23.42 -43.85
CA ALA A 445 11.62 -24.42 -43.33
C ALA A 445 10.90 -25.70 -42.88
N VAL A 446 9.68 -25.59 -42.31
CA VAL A 446 8.86 -26.74 -41.91
C VAL A 446 8.31 -27.51 -43.12
N GLN A 447 7.95 -26.83 -44.21
CA GLN A 447 7.50 -27.46 -45.46
C GLN A 447 8.63 -28.27 -46.13
N HIS A 448 9.86 -27.76 -46.18
CA HIS A 448 10.99 -28.48 -46.78
C HIS A 448 11.41 -29.77 -46.05
N ILE A 449 11.10 -29.89 -44.75
CA ILE A 449 11.37 -31.11 -43.96
C ILE A 449 10.36 -32.23 -44.29
N GLY A 450 9.19 -31.91 -44.86
CA GLY A 450 8.11 -32.86 -45.15
C GLY A 450 8.39 -33.85 -46.29
N HIS A 451 9.39 -33.60 -47.15
CA HIS A 451 9.60 -34.37 -48.40
C HIS A 451 10.71 -35.43 -48.37
N ARG A 452 11.33 -35.75 -47.22
CA ARG A 452 12.33 -36.85 -47.12
C ARG A 452 11.71 -38.15 -46.57
N PRO A 453 11.89 -39.31 -47.24
CA PRO A 453 11.39 -40.55 -46.72
C PRO A 453 12.37 -41.20 -45.72
N VAL A 454 11.78 -42.09 -44.91
CA VAL A 454 12.33 -43.26 -44.20
C VAL A 454 12.56 -43.12 -42.69
N SER A 455 11.84 -43.98 -41.98
CA SER A 455 11.55 -44.10 -40.54
C SER A 455 12.71 -44.15 -39.53
N CYS A 456 13.97 -44.04 -39.95
CA CYS A 456 15.14 -44.20 -39.07
C CYS A 456 15.57 -42.88 -38.40
N GLU A 457 15.48 -41.75 -39.11
CA GLU A 457 15.92 -40.44 -38.57
C GLU A 457 14.98 -39.91 -37.47
N TYR A 458 13.67 -40.16 -37.57
CA TYR A 458 12.71 -39.71 -36.54
C TYR A 458 12.98 -40.32 -35.15
N TRP A 459 13.51 -41.55 -35.10
CA TRP A 459 13.86 -42.19 -33.82
C TRP A 459 15.11 -41.54 -33.19
N GLN A 460 16.11 -41.20 -34.01
CA GLN A 460 17.30 -40.47 -33.56
C GLN A 460 16.94 -39.03 -33.15
N LEU A 461 16.12 -38.35 -33.95
CA LEU A 461 15.65 -37.00 -33.66
C LEU A 461 14.82 -36.98 -32.35
N ALA A 462 13.92 -37.94 -32.15
CA ALA A 462 13.16 -38.04 -30.90
C ALA A 462 14.05 -38.38 -29.70
N ARG A 463 15.12 -39.16 -29.89
CA ARG A 463 16.10 -39.49 -28.83
C ARG A 463 16.97 -38.29 -28.46
N ASP A 464 17.40 -37.52 -29.45
CA ASP A 464 18.20 -36.31 -29.25
C ASP A 464 17.34 -35.18 -28.66
N GLU A 465 16.08 -35.04 -29.09
CA GLU A 465 15.13 -34.11 -28.48
C GLU A 465 14.79 -34.49 -27.05
N ARG A 466 14.60 -35.78 -26.74
CA ARG A 466 14.45 -36.25 -25.35
C ARG A 466 15.68 -35.91 -24.51
N ARG A 467 16.89 -36.00 -25.09
CA ARG A 467 18.14 -35.65 -24.39
C ARG A 467 18.24 -34.14 -24.14
N ARG A 468 17.84 -33.31 -25.11
CA ARG A 468 17.75 -31.84 -24.97
C ARG A 468 16.71 -31.43 -23.94
N MET A 469 15.53 -32.04 -23.95
CA MET A 469 14.48 -31.78 -22.97
C MET A 469 14.93 -32.15 -21.55
N LEU A 470 15.57 -33.31 -21.38
CA LEU A 470 16.13 -33.70 -20.09
C LEU A 470 17.20 -32.70 -19.63
N SER A 471 18.08 -32.25 -20.53
CA SER A 471 19.06 -31.20 -20.23
C SER A 471 18.38 -29.90 -19.76
N ALA A 472 17.34 -29.45 -20.46
CA ALA A 472 16.57 -28.27 -20.07
C ALA A 472 15.81 -28.44 -18.74
N ILE A 473 15.32 -29.64 -18.43
CA ILE A 473 14.69 -29.96 -17.13
C ILE A 473 15.73 -29.94 -16.01
N PHE A 474 16.92 -30.50 -16.23
CA PHE A 474 18.01 -30.45 -15.25
C PHE A 474 18.51 -29.02 -15.04
N GLU A 475 18.64 -28.24 -16.10
CA GLU A 475 19.01 -26.82 -16.00
C GLU A 475 17.91 -26.01 -15.29
N ASN A 476 16.63 -26.26 -15.57
CA ASN A 476 15.53 -25.64 -14.81
C ASN A 476 15.56 -26.04 -13.32
N ARG A 477 15.87 -27.29 -12.99
CA ARG A 477 16.05 -27.71 -11.59
C ARG A 477 17.23 -27.00 -10.94
N ARG A 478 18.34 -26.85 -11.66
CA ARG A 478 19.52 -26.13 -11.18
C ARG A 478 19.22 -24.64 -10.97
N LEU A 479 18.54 -23.99 -11.91
CA LEU A 479 18.14 -22.59 -11.78
C LEU A 479 17.15 -22.39 -10.62
N ARG A 480 16.19 -23.30 -10.44
CA ARG A 480 15.29 -23.28 -9.28
C ARG A 480 16.05 -23.47 -7.96
N ALA A 481 17.04 -24.35 -7.92
CA ALA A 481 17.88 -24.53 -6.75
C ALA A 481 18.73 -23.27 -6.46
N ALA A 482 19.27 -22.62 -7.49
CA ALA A 482 20.00 -21.36 -7.35
C ALA A 482 19.10 -20.20 -6.88
N VAL A 483 17.85 -20.12 -7.37
CA VAL A 483 16.85 -19.15 -6.89
C VAL A 483 16.49 -19.42 -5.43
N GLN A 484 16.33 -20.69 -5.05
CA GLN A 484 16.08 -21.06 -3.66
C GLN A 484 17.28 -20.71 -2.77
N GLU A 485 18.50 -21.02 -3.20
CA GLU A 485 19.73 -20.66 -2.47
C GLU A 485 19.88 -19.13 -2.33
N GLN A 486 19.48 -18.36 -3.34
CA GLN A 486 19.44 -16.90 -3.25
C GLN A 486 18.34 -16.39 -2.32
N ALA A 487 17.17 -17.04 -2.29
CA ALA A 487 16.12 -16.74 -1.31
C ALA A 487 16.60 -17.04 0.12
N ASP A 488 17.23 -18.20 0.33
CA ASP A 488 17.81 -18.61 1.60
C ASP A 488 18.96 -17.67 2.02
N PHE A 489 19.77 -17.17 1.07
CA PHE A 489 20.80 -16.16 1.33
C PHE A 489 20.19 -14.80 1.68
N ALA A 490 19.11 -14.38 1.01
CA ALA A 490 18.39 -13.16 1.35
C ALA A 490 17.78 -13.25 2.76
N ASP A 491 17.24 -14.41 3.12
CA ASP A 491 16.76 -14.71 4.46
C ASP A 491 17.91 -14.72 5.49
N SER A 492 19.07 -15.28 5.15
CA SER A 492 20.27 -15.27 6.00
C SER A 492 20.86 -13.87 6.19
N VAL A 493 20.88 -13.04 5.14
CA VAL A 493 21.26 -11.63 5.23
C VAL A 493 20.26 -10.84 6.06
N SER A 494 18.97 -11.13 5.94
CA SER A 494 17.93 -10.60 6.82
C SER A 494 18.21 -11.00 8.28
N GLU A 495 18.54 -12.26 8.57
CA GLU A 495 18.94 -12.71 9.91
C GLU A 495 20.22 -12.02 10.42
N LEU A 496 21.23 -11.84 9.57
CA LEU A 496 22.49 -11.15 9.91
C LEU A 496 22.30 -9.66 10.19
N LEU A 497 21.40 -9.00 9.45
CA LEU A 497 21.02 -7.61 9.73
C LEU A 497 20.24 -7.48 11.05
N HIS A 498 19.51 -8.52 11.47
CA HIS A 498 18.86 -8.59 12.78
C HIS A 498 19.80 -9.00 13.92
N LYS A 499 20.93 -9.66 13.61
CA LYS A 499 22.02 -9.98 14.54
C LYS A 499 23.14 -8.93 14.48
N GLN A 500 22.89 -7.69 14.90
CA GLN A 500 24.00 -6.83 15.28
C GLN A 500 24.61 -7.33 16.60
N PRO A 501 25.94 -7.56 16.68
CA PRO A 501 26.57 -7.85 17.97
C PRO A 501 26.55 -6.59 18.83
N ALA A 502 26.22 -6.75 20.11
CA ALA A 502 26.46 -5.75 21.12
C ALA A 502 27.95 -5.39 21.11
N ILE A 503 28.26 -4.14 20.76
CA ILE A 503 29.61 -3.57 20.91
C ILE A 503 29.85 -3.48 22.41
N PRO A 504 30.90 -4.13 22.97
CA PRO A 504 31.28 -3.89 24.34
C PRO A 504 31.96 -2.53 24.39
N PHE A 505 31.25 -1.51 24.88
CA PHE A 505 31.89 -0.25 25.26
C PHE A 505 32.65 -0.47 26.57
N THR A 506 33.94 -0.78 26.46
CA THR A 506 34.92 -0.43 27.48
C THR A 506 35.35 1.02 27.28
N LEU A 507 34.94 1.89 28.20
CA LEU A 507 35.78 2.93 28.82
C LEU A 507 35.10 3.42 30.10
#